data_AF-A0A9X8E0N4-F1
#
_entry.id   AF-A0A9X8E0N4-F1
#
_cell.length_a   1.000
_cell.length_b   1.000
_cell.length_c   1.000
_cell.angle_alpha   90.00
_cell.angle_beta   90.00
_cell.angle_gamma   90.00
#
_symmetry.space_group_name_H-M   'P 1'
#
loop_
_entity.id
_entity.type
_entity.pdbx_description
1 polymer ?
#
loop_
_entity_poly.entity_id
_entity_poly.type
_entity_poly.pdbx_seq_one_letter_code
_entity_poly.pdbx_strand_id
1 'polypeptide(L)'
;MQANSGLLVRGLLLLAFVALDMATTASLMPPVLEKRPKNVPFGKVPGEYRGEQPMEPIIYLEDPYYYVRDDSRSNTEILDHLRAENAYTKAALSHLDDLQDELYKELLSHEPETDQTAPSPYGDFLYYSGTEEGKAYRIHYRKPRYDDGAEEILLDVNKLAEGHTQFRVYEVKVSPDHKLLAYSVDLTGFEAYDVFIKVHDLLLHWAQIATDIAVPDIPIHTTCHYL
;
A
#
# COMPACT_ATOMS: atom_id res chain seq x y z
N MET A 1 49.42 -30.69 -37.86
CA MET A 1 50.87 -30.87 -37.66
C MET A 1 51.59 -29.85 -38.53
N GLN A 2 51.86 -28.66 -37.98
CA GLN A 2 52.95 -27.77 -38.41
C GLN A 2 53.05 -26.65 -37.36
N ALA A 3 54.16 -26.67 -36.64
CA ALA A 3 54.64 -25.61 -35.79
C ALA A 3 55.53 -24.67 -36.62
N ASN A 4 55.52 -23.37 -36.37
CA ASN A 4 56.59 -22.68 -35.64
C ASN A 4 56.63 -21.15 -35.87
N SER A 5 56.79 -20.46 -34.73
CA SER A 5 57.71 -19.36 -34.44
C SER A 5 57.57 -17.98 -35.10
N GLY A 6 57.54 -16.93 -34.25
CA GLY A 6 57.89 -15.56 -34.64
C GLY A 6 57.52 -14.49 -33.62
N LEU A 7 58.33 -14.35 -32.57
CA LEU A 7 58.30 -13.29 -31.55
C LEU A 7 58.82 -11.94 -32.11
N LEU A 8 58.31 -10.80 -31.61
CA LEU A 8 58.95 -9.46 -31.39
C LEU A 8 57.95 -8.32 -31.69
N VAL A 9 57.34 -7.63 -30.70
CA VAL A 9 57.85 -6.59 -29.78
C VAL A 9 57.50 -5.16 -30.24
N ARG A 10 56.94 -4.36 -29.29
CA ARG A 10 56.68 -2.90 -29.27
C ARG A 10 55.45 -2.42 -30.06
N GLY A 11 54.53 -1.61 -29.54
CA GLY A 11 54.62 -0.66 -28.44
C GLY A 11 53.30 -0.42 -27.74
N LEU A 12 53.42 -0.13 -26.45
CA LEU A 12 52.39 0.31 -25.53
C LEU A 12 52.08 1.79 -25.87
N LEU A 13 50.90 2.10 -26.40
CA LEU A 13 50.40 3.47 -26.46
C LEU A 13 49.24 3.57 -25.47
N LEU A 14 49.57 3.92 -24.22
CA LEU A 14 48.59 4.33 -23.22
C LEU A 14 48.11 5.73 -23.60
N LEU A 15 46.98 5.82 -24.31
CA LEU A 15 46.21 7.05 -24.41
C LEU A 15 45.31 7.12 -23.18
N ALA A 16 45.78 7.87 -22.18
CA ALA A 16 44.95 8.29 -21.07
C ALA A 16 43.85 9.22 -21.59
N PHE A 17 42.66 8.66 -21.87
CA PHE A 17 41.43 9.43 -21.95
C PHE A 17 41.07 9.84 -20.52
N VAL A 18 41.53 11.03 -20.11
CA VAL A 18 40.90 11.74 -19.00
C VAL A 18 39.56 12.20 -19.56
N ALA A 19 38.51 11.42 -19.30
CA ALA A 19 37.14 11.86 -19.48
C ALA A 19 36.94 13.03 -18.51
N LEU A 20 36.93 14.23 -19.07
CA LEU A 20 36.50 15.43 -18.38
C LEU A 20 35.02 15.22 -18.08
N ASP A 21 34.71 14.83 -16.85
CA ASP A 21 33.33 14.73 -16.36
C ASP A 21 32.80 16.16 -16.20
N MET A 22 32.43 16.76 -17.32
CA MET A 22 31.56 17.93 -17.35
C MET A 22 30.15 17.41 -17.12
N ALA A 23 29.84 17.11 -15.86
CA ALA A 23 28.48 17.12 -15.36
C ALA A 23 27.97 18.55 -15.61
N THR A 24 27.41 18.73 -16.81
CA THR A 24 26.60 19.89 -17.11
C THR A 24 25.41 19.71 -16.20
N THR A 25 25.42 20.39 -15.06
CA THR A 25 24.27 20.43 -14.15
C THR A 25 23.17 21.12 -14.93
N ALA A 26 22.44 20.35 -15.74
CA ALA A 26 21.20 20.80 -16.33
C ALA A 26 20.36 21.26 -15.14
N SER A 27 20.02 22.55 -15.12
CA SER A 27 19.21 23.14 -14.06
C SER A 27 17.94 22.31 -13.96
N LEU A 28 17.77 21.56 -12.88
CA LEU A 28 16.58 20.76 -12.66
C LEU A 28 15.42 21.74 -12.45
N MET A 29 14.54 21.86 -13.45
CA MET A 29 13.39 22.76 -13.37
C MET A 29 12.19 21.97 -12.83
N PRO A 30 11.49 22.48 -11.80
CA PRO A 30 10.26 21.85 -11.34
C PRO A 30 9.20 21.96 -12.44
N PRO A 31 8.36 20.92 -12.62
CA PRO A 31 7.22 21.03 -13.51
C PRO A 31 6.24 22.07 -12.96
N VAL A 32 5.65 22.89 -13.83
CA VAL A 32 4.72 23.94 -13.43
C VAL A 32 3.43 23.77 -14.22
N LEU A 33 2.31 23.70 -13.50
CA LEU A 33 0.98 23.66 -14.11
C LEU A 33 0.60 25.00 -14.74
N GLU A 34 -0.21 24.92 -15.79
CA GLU A 34 -0.88 26.08 -16.36
C GLU A 34 -1.87 26.66 -15.33
N LYS A 35 -1.92 27.99 -15.22
CA LYS A 35 -2.92 28.69 -14.42
C LYS A 35 -4.20 28.87 -15.23
N ARG A 36 -5.33 28.41 -14.70
CA ARG A 36 -6.66 28.54 -15.30
C ARG A 36 -7.58 29.28 -14.34
N PRO A 37 -7.84 30.58 -14.55
CA PRO A 37 -8.63 31.39 -13.62
C PRO A 37 -9.98 30.75 -13.31
N LYS A 38 -10.24 30.51 -12.03
CA LYS A 38 -11.52 30.00 -11.54
C LYS A 38 -11.88 30.71 -10.25
N ASN A 39 -13.00 31.42 -10.26
CA ASN A 39 -13.56 32.00 -9.05
C ASN A 39 -14.37 30.97 -8.27
N VAL A 40 -13.97 30.74 -7.02
CA VAL A 40 -14.62 29.82 -6.07
C VAL A 40 -15.51 30.63 -5.12
N PRO A 41 -16.80 30.26 -4.96
CA PRO A 41 -17.72 30.97 -4.07
C PRO A 41 -17.58 30.53 -2.61
N PHE A 42 -17.54 31.52 -1.71
CA PHE A 42 -17.56 31.38 -0.25
C PHE A 42 -18.76 32.13 0.31
N GLY A 43 -19.64 31.43 1.02
CA GLY A 43 -20.90 31.99 1.55
C GLY A 43 -22.11 31.16 1.12
N LYS A 44 -23.27 31.80 1.06
CA LYS A 44 -24.55 31.13 0.76
C LYS A 44 -24.72 30.81 -0.73
N VAL A 45 -24.23 29.66 -1.16
CA VAL A 45 -24.36 29.17 -2.55
C VAL A 45 -25.71 28.49 -2.77
N PRO A 46 -26.53 28.93 -3.74
CA PRO A 46 -27.83 28.30 -4.02
C PRO A 46 -27.69 26.82 -4.37
N GLY A 47 -28.49 25.96 -3.73
CA GLY A 47 -28.49 24.51 -3.97
C GLY A 47 -27.44 23.72 -3.19
N GLU A 48 -26.57 24.39 -2.41
CA GLU A 48 -25.56 23.74 -1.59
C GLU A 48 -25.77 24.04 -0.09
N TYR A 49 -25.65 23.02 0.76
CA TYR A 49 -25.61 23.23 2.20
C TYR A 49 -24.20 23.69 2.61
N ARG A 50 -24.08 24.97 2.99
CA ARG A 50 -22.80 25.61 3.41
C ARG A 50 -22.78 25.93 4.91
N GLY A 51 -23.51 25.14 5.71
CA GLY A 51 -23.71 25.35 7.15
C GLY A 51 -24.97 26.16 7.48
N GLU A 52 -25.27 26.30 8.78
CA GLU A 52 -26.49 26.98 9.28
C GLU A 52 -26.46 28.51 9.11
N GLN A 53 -25.28 29.12 9.20
CA GLN A 53 -25.08 30.57 9.15
C GLN A 53 -23.97 30.94 8.14
N PRO A 54 -24.17 30.71 6.83
CA PRO A 54 -23.18 31.05 5.82
C PRO A 54 -23.03 32.56 5.64
N MET A 55 -21.86 33.02 5.18
CA MET A 55 -21.61 34.42 4.87
C MET A 55 -22.54 34.94 3.75
N GLU A 56 -23.01 36.18 3.90
CA GLU A 56 -23.78 36.93 2.91
C GLU A 56 -23.26 38.38 2.82
N PRO A 57 -22.96 38.93 1.63
CA PRO A 57 -23.07 38.32 0.31
C PRO A 57 -21.97 37.28 0.03
N ILE A 58 -22.13 36.48 -1.04
CA ILE A 58 -21.11 35.52 -1.49
C ILE A 58 -19.82 36.28 -1.85
N ILE A 59 -18.70 35.82 -1.32
CA ILE A 59 -17.36 36.30 -1.66
C ILE A 59 -16.75 35.31 -2.67
N TYR A 60 -16.06 35.82 -3.68
CA TYR A 60 -15.36 35.00 -4.67
C TYR A 60 -13.85 35.15 -4.51
N LEU A 61 -13.15 34.02 -4.41
CA LEU A 61 -11.69 33.98 -4.43
C LEU A 61 -11.22 33.22 -5.67
N GLU A 62 -10.20 33.73 -6.33
CA GLU A 62 -9.61 33.07 -7.49
C GLU A 62 -8.69 31.93 -7.05
N ASP A 63 -8.91 30.74 -7.60
CA ASP A 63 -8.02 29.59 -7.51
C ASP A 63 -7.65 29.14 -8.94
N PRO A 64 -6.46 29.51 -9.44
CA PRO A 64 -6.05 29.15 -10.80
C PRO A 64 -5.75 27.65 -11.00
N TYR A 65 -5.70 26.86 -9.92
CA TYR A 65 -5.42 25.42 -9.97
C TYR A 65 -6.63 24.57 -9.58
N TYR A 66 -7.82 25.17 -9.48
CA TYR A 66 -9.05 24.46 -9.13
C TYR A 66 -9.32 23.23 -10.03
N TYR A 67 -8.93 23.29 -11.30
CA TYR A 67 -9.10 22.22 -12.28
C TYR A 67 -8.24 20.97 -12.01
N VAL A 68 -7.22 21.08 -11.14
CA VAL A 68 -6.35 19.95 -10.76
C VAL A 68 -7.12 18.91 -9.96
N ARG A 69 -8.18 19.34 -9.25
CA ARG A 69 -9.10 18.40 -8.61
C ARG A 69 -9.88 17.64 -9.66
N ASP A 70 -9.61 16.35 -9.76
CA ASP A 70 -10.40 15.39 -10.52
C ASP A 70 -10.90 14.28 -9.59
N ASP A 71 -12.20 14.30 -9.29
CA ASP A 71 -12.82 13.31 -8.40
C ASP A 71 -12.82 11.89 -9.02
N SER A 72 -12.63 11.74 -10.34
CA SER A 72 -12.48 10.43 -10.99
C SER A 72 -11.05 9.87 -10.93
N ARG A 73 -10.05 10.71 -10.63
CA ARG A 73 -8.61 10.38 -10.59
C ARG A 73 -8.11 9.75 -11.90
N SER A 74 -8.65 10.17 -13.04
CA SER A 74 -8.39 9.59 -14.36
C SER A 74 -7.92 10.60 -15.41
N ASN A 75 -7.95 11.90 -15.10
CA ASN A 75 -7.52 12.95 -16.00
C ASN A 75 -6.03 12.82 -16.34
N THR A 76 -5.73 12.54 -17.61
CA THR A 76 -4.37 12.30 -18.10
C THR A 76 -3.46 13.51 -17.95
N GLU A 77 -3.97 14.73 -18.10
CA GLU A 77 -3.19 15.96 -17.91
C GLU A 77 -2.63 16.04 -16.48
N ILE A 78 -3.47 15.74 -15.49
CA ILE A 78 -3.09 15.79 -14.08
C ILE A 78 -2.15 14.62 -13.74
N LEU A 79 -2.44 13.43 -14.25
CA LEU A 79 -1.58 12.26 -14.06
C LEU A 79 -0.18 12.46 -14.67
N ASP A 80 -0.08 13.09 -15.83
CA ASP A 80 1.20 13.40 -16.46
C ASP A 80 1.99 14.43 -15.65
N HIS A 81 1.32 15.45 -15.11
CA HIS A 81 1.97 16.39 -14.20
C HIS A 81 2.47 15.70 -12.92
N LEU A 82 1.67 14.83 -12.29
CA LEU A 82 2.09 14.06 -11.11
C LEU A 82 3.29 13.14 -11.41
N ARG A 83 3.34 12.52 -12.60
CA ARG A 83 4.52 11.75 -13.03
C ARG A 83 5.75 12.63 -13.20
N ALA A 84 5.59 13.83 -13.75
CA ALA A 84 6.68 14.80 -13.87
C ALA A 84 7.18 15.27 -12.48
N GLU A 85 6.28 15.50 -11.53
CA GLU A 85 6.64 15.85 -10.14
C GLU A 85 7.40 14.70 -9.44
N ASN A 86 6.97 13.45 -9.64
CA ASN A 86 7.69 12.28 -9.13
C ASN A 86 9.09 12.16 -9.74
N ALA A 87 9.24 12.42 -11.04
CA ALA A 87 10.54 12.40 -11.71
C ALA A 87 11.46 13.53 -11.22
N TYR A 88 10.92 14.74 -11.07
CA TYR A 88 11.64 15.87 -10.49
C TYR A 88 12.10 15.58 -9.07
N THR A 89 11.21 15.07 -8.21
CA THR A 89 11.52 14.70 -6.83
C THR A 89 12.64 13.68 -6.77
N LYS A 90 12.56 12.61 -7.58
CA LYS A 90 13.63 11.59 -7.66
C LYS A 90 14.97 12.20 -8.07
N ALA A 91 14.97 13.06 -9.09
CA ALA A 91 16.21 13.71 -9.54
C ALA A 91 16.77 14.67 -8.48
N ALA A 92 15.91 15.48 -7.85
CA ALA A 92 16.30 16.46 -6.84
C ALA A 92 16.88 15.80 -5.58
N LEU A 93 16.35 14.63 -5.20
CA LEU A 93 16.76 13.90 -4.01
C LEU A 93 17.83 12.83 -4.25
N SER A 94 18.22 12.57 -5.50
CA SER A 94 19.19 11.52 -5.86
C SER A 94 20.53 11.56 -5.10
N HIS A 95 20.97 12.74 -4.68
CA HIS A 95 22.18 12.91 -3.87
C HIS A 95 22.05 12.35 -2.43
N LEU A 96 20.85 11.96 -2.02
CA LEU A 96 20.54 11.37 -0.73
C LEU A 96 20.28 9.86 -0.81
N ASP A 97 20.39 9.23 -1.99
CA ASP A 97 20.06 7.81 -2.18
C ASP A 97 20.85 6.92 -1.21
N ASP A 98 22.16 7.16 -1.04
CA ASP A 98 22.99 6.39 -0.09
C ASP A 98 22.55 6.56 1.37
N LEU A 99 22.16 7.79 1.76
CA LEU A 99 21.66 8.07 3.11
C LEU A 99 20.28 7.44 3.34
N GLN A 100 19.42 7.46 2.32
CA GLN A 100 18.12 6.81 2.37
C GLN A 100 18.27 5.30 2.56
N ASP A 101 19.23 4.68 1.86
CA ASP A 101 19.54 3.25 2.00
C ASP A 101 20.13 2.90 3.37
N GLU A 102 20.97 3.77 3.94
CA GLU A 102 21.49 3.60 5.31
C GLU A 102 20.35 3.65 6.33
N LEU A 103 19.50 4.68 6.27
CA LEU A 103 18.36 4.84 7.16
C LEU A 103 17.35 3.70 7.01
N TYR A 104 17.10 3.22 5.79
CA TYR A 104 16.23 2.07 5.55
C TYR A 104 16.73 0.82 6.28
N LYS A 105 18.03 0.51 6.17
CA LYS A 105 18.65 -0.64 6.85
C LYS A 105 18.66 -0.48 8.36
N GLU A 106 18.93 0.73 8.86
CA GLU A 106 18.88 1.02 10.30
C GLU A 106 17.47 0.79 10.85
N LEU A 107 16.44 1.37 10.21
CA LEU A 107 15.05 1.21 10.63
C LEU A 107 14.62 -0.27 10.60
N LEU A 108 14.98 -0.99 9.54
CA LEU A 108 14.68 -2.42 9.44
C LEU A 108 15.39 -3.23 10.53
N SER A 109 16.62 -2.85 10.92
CA SER A 109 17.35 -3.56 11.99
C SER A 109 16.73 -3.42 13.38
N HIS A 110 15.86 -2.42 13.59
CA HIS A 110 15.17 -2.18 14.85
C HIS A 110 13.78 -2.84 14.90
N GLU A 111 13.26 -3.33 13.78
CA GLU A 111 11.95 -3.99 13.71
C GLU A 111 12.16 -5.50 13.52
N PRO A 112 11.73 -6.35 14.47
CA PRO A 112 11.78 -7.80 14.28
C PRO A 112 10.78 -8.21 13.20
N GLU A 113 11.25 -8.78 12.08
CA GLU A 113 10.35 -9.22 11.01
C GLU A 113 9.37 -10.31 11.48
N THR A 114 9.83 -11.20 12.36
CA THR A 114 8.99 -12.19 13.04
C THR A 114 8.63 -11.68 14.42
N ASP A 115 7.34 -11.38 14.63
CA ASP A 115 6.83 -10.90 15.90
C ASP A 115 5.42 -11.43 16.17
N GLN A 116 5.01 -11.42 17.43
CA GLN A 116 3.67 -11.81 17.87
C GLN A 116 3.12 -10.83 18.89
N THR A 117 1.86 -10.44 18.71
CA THR A 117 1.14 -9.65 19.72
C THR A 117 0.93 -10.48 20.99
N ALA A 118 0.89 -9.83 22.15
CA ALA A 118 0.52 -10.48 23.39
C ALA A 118 -0.85 -11.20 23.27
N PRO A 119 -0.95 -12.51 23.60
CA PRO A 119 -2.20 -13.24 23.51
C PRO A 119 -3.29 -12.65 24.41
N SER A 120 -4.44 -12.35 23.82
CA SER A 120 -5.61 -11.81 24.51
C SER A 120 -6.64 -12.91 24.75
N PRO A 121 -7.09 -13.14 25.99
CA PRO A 121 -8.13 -14.11 26.27
C PRO A 121 -9.50 -13.64 25.79
N TYR A 122 -10.25 -14.53 25.13
CA TYR A 122 -11.66 -14.34 24.81
C TYR A 122 -12.37 -15.70 24.80
N GLY A 123 -13.26 -15.89 25.78
CA GLY A 123 -13.89 -17.20 26.03
C GLY A 123 -12.87 -18.28 26.33
N ASP A 124 -13.00 -19.41 25.63
CA ASP A 124 -12.15 -20.60 25.79
C ASP A 124 -10.84 -20.54 25.01
N PHE A 125 -10.57 -19.42 24.32
CA PHE A 125 -9.41 -19.26 23.45
C PHE A 125 -8.54 -18.05 23.84
N LEU A 126 -7.27 -18.12 23.44
CA LEU A 126 -6.34 -17.00 23.37
C LEU A 126 -6.19 -16.58 21.90
N TYR A 127 -6.37 -15.29 21.62
CA TYR A 127 -6.26 -14.71 20.28
C TYR A 127 -5.03 -13.82 20.18
N TYR A 128 -4.33 -13.90 19.06
CA TYR A 128 -3.17 -13.07 18.76
C TYR A 128 -2.97 -12.99 17.24
N SER A 129 -2.09 -12.10 16.82
CA SER A 129 -1.61 -12.03 15.46
C SER A 129 -0.09 -11.93 15.46
N GLY A 130 0.53 -12.31 14.35
CA GLY A 130 1.97 -12.17 14.18
C GLY A 130 2.35 -11.88 12.74
N THR A 131 3.61 -11.51 12.56
CA THR A 131 4.29 -11.43 11.26
C THR A 131 5.34 -12.53 11.18
N GLU A 132 5.68 -12.90 9.96
CA GLU A 132 6.75 -13.86 9.66
C GLU A 132 7.76 -13.17 8.74
N GLU A 133 9.03 -13.57 8.85
CA GLU A 133 10.11 -13.06 8.00
C GLU A 133 9.76 -13.18 6.51
N GLY A 134 9.97 -12.09 5.77
CA GLY A 134 9.63 -12.02 4.34
C GLY A 134 8.14 -12.01 4.00
N LYS A 135 7.23 -11.90 4.98
CA LYS A 135 5.78 -11.74 4.76
C LYS A 135 5.35 -10.29 5.01
N ALA A 136 4.59 -9.74 4.09
CA ALA A 136 4.14 -8.34 4.16
C ALA A 136 2.96 -8.13 5.12
N TYR A 137 2.20 -9.19 5.42
CA TYR A 137 0.95 -9.09 6.17
C TYR A 137 0.91 -10.00 7.39
N ARG A 138 0.08 -9.58 8.36
CA ARG A 138 -0.18 -10.33 9.59
C ARG A 138 -0.96 -11.62 9.34
N ILE A 139 -0.71 -12.60 10.18
CA ILE A 139 -1.51 -13.81 10.30
C ILE A 139 -2.23 -13.77 11.66
N HIS A 140 -3.52 -14.07 11.67
CA HIS A 140 -4.35 -14.13 12.86
C HIS A 140 -4.49 -15.56 13.33
N TYR A 141 -4.28 -15.77 14.62
CA TYR A 141 -4.25 -17.07 15.27
C TYR A 141 -5.22 -17.15 16.44
N ARG A 142 -5.59 -18.37 16.80
CA ARG A 142 -6.09 -18.71 18.13
C ARG A 142 -5.48 -19.99 18.65
N LYS A 143 -5.51 -20.18 19.96
CA LYS A 143 -5.25 -21.47 20.60
C LYS A 143 -6.14 -21.65 21.83
N PRO A 144 -6.41 -22.88 22.28
CA PRO A 144 -7.12 -23.11 23.53
C PRO A 144 -6.45 -22.42 24.70
N ARG A 145 -7.27 -21.93 25.64
CA ARG A 145 -6.78 -21.15 26.78
C ARG A 145 -6.33 -22.01 27.96
N TYR A 146 -6.98 -23.17 28.14
CA TYR A 146 -6.90 -23.96 29.37
C TYR A 146 -6.17 -25.30 29.19
N ASP A 147 -5.75 -25.63 27.97
CA ASP A 147 -4.96 -26.82 27.64
C ASP A 147 -3.89 -26.50 26.60
N ASP A 148 -2.99 -27.46 26.36
CA ASP A 148 -1.89 -27.35 25.38
C ASP A 148 -2.36 -27.72 23.96
N GLY A 149 -3.63 -27.44 23.63
CA GLY A 149 -4.15 -27.69 22.30
C GLY A 149 -3.43 -26.89 21.22
N ALA A 150 -3.54 -27.38 19.98
CA ALA A 150 -2.82 -26.81 18.85
C ALA A 150 -3.28 -25.38 18.52
N GLU A 151 -2.35 -24.59 18.02
CA GLU A 151 -2.64 -23.29 17.40
C GLU A 151 -3.40 -23.49 16.08
N GLU A 152 -4.36 -22.61 15.82
CA GLU A 152 -5.18 -22.57 14.63
C GLU A 152 -5.05 -21.21 13.92
N ILE A 153 -4.83 -21.24 12.60
CA ILE A 153 -4.83 -20.02 11.77
C ILE A 153 -6.28 -19.61 11.47
N LEU A 154 -6.68 -18.45 11.99
CA LEU A 154 -7.97 -17.83 11.70
C LEU A 154 -7.99 -17.21 10.31
N LEU A 155 -6.97 -16.40 10.01
CA LEU A 155 -6.88 -15.59 8.80
C LEU A 155 -5.42 -15.38 8.43
N ASP A 156 -5.02 -15.82 7.24
CA ASP A 156 -3.72 -15.52 6.66
C ASP A 156 -3.91 -14.43 5.60
N VAL A 157 -3.55 -13.19 5.96
CA VAL A 157 -3.76 -12.03 5.09
C VAL A 157 -2.81 -12.07 3.89
N ASN A 158 -1.67 -12.76 3.98
CA ASN A 158 -0.75 -12.91 2.86
C ASN A 158 -1.40 -13.69 1.72
N LYS A 159 -2.11 -14.78 2.04
CA LYS A 159 -2.86 -15.57 1.04
C LYS A 159 -3.98 -14.78 0.38
N LEU A 160 -4.67 -13.95 1.15
CA LEU A 160 -5.74 -13.10 0.61
C LEU A 160 -5.20 -11.99 -0.30
N ALA A 161 -4.00 -11.49 0.00
CA ALA A 161 -3.38 -10.43 -0.77
C ALA A 161 -2.73 -10.92 -2.09
N GLU A 162 -2.63 -12.23 -2.31
CA GLU A 162 -2.00 -12.78 -3.52
C GLU A 162 -2.69 -12.27 -4.80
N GLY A 163 -1.90 -11.72 -5.72
CA GLY A 163 -2.40 -11.19 -7.00
C GLY A 163 -2.98 -9.77 -6.92
N HIS A 164 -3.04 -9.15 -5.74
CA HIS A 164 -3.49 -7.77 -5.57
C HIS A 164 -2.29 -6.81 -5.47
N THR A 165 -2.38 -5.67 -6.16
CA THR A 165 -1.36 -4.60 -6.08
C THR A 165 -1.47 -3.77 -4.79
N GLN A 166 -2.64 -3.79 -4.17
CA GLN A 166 -2.96 -3.16 -2.89
C GLN A 166 -3.94 -4.06 -2.15
N PHE A 167 -3.71 -4.28 -0.87
CA PHE A 167 -4.58 -5.10 -0.03
C PHE A 167 -4.49 -4.62 1.41
N ARG A 168 -5.63 -4.33 2.03
CA ARG A 168 -5.72 -3.95 3.44
C ARG A 168 -6.83 -4.73 4.11
N VAL A 169 -6.49 -5.43 5.18
CA VAL A 169 -7.48 -5.87 6.19
C VAL A 169 -7.50 -4.83 7.29
N TYR A 170 -8.66 -4.24 7.57
CA TYR A 170 -8.77 -3.23 8.62
C TYR A 170 -9.17 -3.85 9.95
N GLU A 171 -10.25 -4.62 9.97
CA GLU A 171 -10.78 -5.20 11.19
C GLU A 171 -11.01 -6.70 11.03
N VAL A 172 -10.70 -7.43 12.10
CA VAL A 172 -10.96 -8.87 12.23
C VAL A 172 -11.67 -9.09 13.56
N LYS A 173 -12.87 -9.67 13.51
CA LYS A 173 -13.73 -9.91 14.69
C LYS A 173 -14.25 -11.33 14.69
N VAL A 174 -14.12 -11.96 15.85
CA VAL A 174 -14.65 -13.29 16.10
C VAL A 174 -16.02 -13.17 16.75
N SER A 175 -16.97 -14.02 16.38
CA SER A 175 -18.28 -14.07 17.02
C SER A 175 -18.20 -14.52 18.49
N PRO A 176 -19.20 -14.18 19.33
CA PRO A 176 -19.21 -14.60 20.73
C PRO A 176 -19.20 -16.10 20.97
N ASP A 177 -19.68 -16.90 20.01
CA ASP A 177 -19.62 -18.36 20.05
C ASP A 177 -18.35 -18.94 19.42
N HIS A 178 -17.44 -18.08 18.94
CA HIS A 178 -16.17 -18.44 18.30
C HIS A 178 -16.27 -19.27 17.02
N LYS A 179 -17.45 -19.29 16.39
CA LYS A 179 -17.71 -20.08 15.17
C LYS A 179 -17.60 -19.29 13.88
N LEU A 180 -17.75 -17.97 13.95
CA LEU A 180 -17.68 -17.06 12.81
C LEU A 180 -16.54 -16.06 12.99
N LEU A 181 -15.93 -15.68 11.87
CA LEU A 181 -14.93 -14.64 11.77
C LEU A 181 -15.40 -13.62 10.73
N ALA A 182 -15.67 -12.39 11.17
CA ALA A 182 -15.87 -11.26 10.29
C ALA A 182 -14.53 -10.58 10.01
N TYR A 183 -14.28 -10.19 8.75
CA TYR A 183 -13.12 -9.37 8.40
C TYR A 183 -13.46 -8.39 7.28
N SER A 184 -12.81 -7.22 7.28
CA SER A 184 -13.06 -6.14 6.33
C SER A 184 -11.85 -5.89 5.42
N VAL A 185 -12.08 -5.80 4.10
CA VAL A 185 -11.02 -5.70 3.08
C VAL A 185 -11.21 -4.46 2.21
N ASP A 186 -10.13 -3.71 1.98
CA ASP A 186 -10.04 -2.64 0.98
C ASP A 186 -8.92 -2.97 -0.04
N LEU A 187 -9.29 -3.00 -1.32
CA LEU A 187 -8.40 -3.27 -2.45
C LEU A 187 -7.95 -1.99 -3.19
N THR A 188 -8.53 -0.85 -2.83
CA THR A 188 -8.40 0.41 -3.57
C THR A 188 -7.61 1.47 -2.80
N GLY A 189 -7.61 1.40 -1.47
CA GLY A 189 -7.04 2.42 -0.60
C GLY A 189 -7.98 3.61 -0.34
N PHE A 190 -9.24 3.55 -0.79
CA PHE A 190 -10.24 4.58 -0.52
C PHE A 190 -10.93 4.44 0.85
N GLU A 191 -10.49 3.48 1.67
CA GLU A 191 -11.10 3.16 2.97
C GLU A 191 -12.58 2.76 2.87
N ALA A 192 -12.95 2.24 1.70
CA ALA A 192 -14.21 1.56 1.47
C ALA A 192 -13.95 0.05 1.59
N TYR A 193 -14.65 -0.60 2.52
CA TYR A 193 -14.38 -1.99 2.87
C TYR A 193 -15.55 -2.91 2.52
N ASP A 194 -15.23 -4.04 1.90
CA ASP A 194 -16.13 -5.18 1.82
C ASP A 194 -15.97 -6.03 3.08
N VAL A 195 -17.10 -6.44 3.66
CA VAL A 195 -17.10 -7.28 4.87
C VAL A 195 -17.40 -8.72 4.49
N PHE A 196 -16.55 -9.62 4.93
CA PHE A 196 -16.65 -11.05 4.70
C PHE A 196 -16.89 -11.79 6.02
N ILE A 197 -17.72 -12.84 5.98
CA ILE A 197 -17.96 -13.74 7.11
C ILE A 197 -17.43 -15.13 6.75
N LYS A 198 -16.45 -15.61 7.52
CA LYS A 198 -15.87 -16.95 7.41
C LYS A 198 -16.39 -17.84 8.55
N VAL A 199 -16.77 -19.07 8.23
CA VAL A 199 -17.15 -20.10 9.22
C VAL A 199 -15.89 -20.87 9.64
N HIS A 200 -15.63 -20.98 10.94
CA HIS A 200 -14.45 -21.65 11.51
C HIS A 200 -14.78 -23.05 12.06
N ASP A 201 -16.05 -23.29 12.44
CA ASP A 201 -16.50 -24.59 12.96
C ASP A 201 -16.92 -25.52 11.82
N LEU A 202 -15.97 -26.32 11.32
CA LEU A 202 -16.23 -27.48 10.46
C LEU A 202 -15.89 -28.78 11.20
N LEU A 203 -16.43 -28.97 12.41
CA LEU A 203 -16.61 -30.32 12.98
C LEU A 203 -18.00 -30.88 12.64
N LEU A 204 -18.37 -30.88 11.36
CA LEU A 204 -19.42 -31.75 10.83
C LEU A 204 -18.96 -32.25 9.46
N HIS A 205 -18.45 -33.48 9.40
CA HIS A 205 -18.73 -34.47 8.35
C HIS A 205 -18.68 -34.07 6.84
N TRP A 206 -17.66 -33.36 6.37
CA TRP A 206 -17.51 -33.06 4.92
C TRP A 206 -16.23 -33.62 4.27
N ALA A 207 -15.60 -34.62 4.88
CA ALA A 207 -14.57 -35.44 4.21
C ALA A 207 -15.07 -36.24 2.98
N GLN A 208 -16.32 -36.03 2.54
CA GLN A 208 -16.91 -36.70 1.37
C GLN A 208 -17.41 -35.76 0.25
N ILE A 209 -17.30 -34.43 0.37
CA ILE A 209 -17.77 -33.47 -0.67
C ILE A 209 -16.68 -32.44 -1.05
N ALA A 210 -15.43 -32.66 -0.66
CA ALA A 210 -14.31 -31.82 -1.07
C ALA A 210 -13.79 -32.23 -2.45
N THR A 211 -14.57 -32.00 -3.51
CA THR A 211 -14.02 -31.82 -4.86
C THR A 211 -14.69 -30.74 -5.71
N ASP A 212 -15.82 -30.13 -5.35
CA ASP A 212 -16.52 -29.27 -6.34
C ASP A 212 -17.26 -28.02 -5.85
N ILE A 213 -17.06 -27.52 -4.63
CA ILE A 213 -17.67 -26.23 -4.24
C ILE A 213 -16.68 -25.41 -3.40
N ALA A 214 -15.93 -24.52 -4.06
CA ALA A 214 -15.47 -23.31 -3.42
C ALA A 214 -16.72 -22.56 -2.96
N VAL A 215 -16.99 -22.52 -1.65
CA VAL A 215 -18.03 -21.65 -1.11
C VAL A 215 -17.40 -20.26 -1.06
N PRO A 216 -17.77 -19.33 -1.95
CA PRO A 216 -17.20 -18.00 -1.91
C PRO A 216 -17.61 -17.33 -0.60
N ASP A 217 -16.67 -16.64 0.04
CA ASP A 217 -16.99 -15.76 1.15
C ASP A 217 -18.11 -14.80 0.70
N ILE A 218 -19.19 -14.71 1.47
CA ILE A 218 -20.36 -13.91 1.09
C ILE A 218 -20.04 -12.44 1.38
N PRO A 219 -19.94 -11.57 0.36
CA PRO A 219 -19.71 -10.15 0.58
C PRO A 219 -21.00 -9.53 1.15
N ILE A 220 -20.89 -8.89 2.31
CA ILE A 220 -21.90 -7.97 2.80
C ILE A 220 -21.42 -6.57 2.46
N HIS A 221 -21.89 -6.03 1.33
CA HIS A 221 -21.62 -4.65 0.97
C HIS A 221 -22.29 -3.74 1.99
N THR A 222 -21.50 -3.17 2.89
CA THR A 222 -21.96 -2.14 3.81
C THR A 222 -21.13 -0.91 3.51
N THR A 223 -21.67 0.01 2.71
CA THR A 223 -21.04 1.30 2.46
C THR A 223 -21.07 2.10 3.76
N CYS A 224 -19.98 2.02 4.53
CA CYS A 224 -19.80 2.87 5.70
C CYS A 224 -19.38 4.26 5.18
N HIS A 225 -20.37 5.08 4.83
CA HIS A 225 -20.12 6.51 4.62
C HIS A 225 -19.89 7.14 5.99
N TYR A 226 -18.63 7.25 6.40
CA TYR A 226 -18.26 8.25 7.40
C TYR A 226 -18.42 9.63 6.74
N LEU A 227 -19.52 10.30 7.08
CA LEU A 227 -19.72 11.74 6.90
C LEU A 227 -19.09 12.50 8.06
#